data_AF-A0A2Z2M8G3-F1
#
_entry.id   AF-A0A2Z2M8G3-F1
#
_cell.length_a   1.000
_cell.length_b   1.000
_cell.length_c   1.000
_cell.angle_alpha   90.00
_cell.angle_beta   90.00
_cell.angle_gamma   90.00
#
_symmetry.space_group_name_H-M   'P 1'
#
loop_
_entity.id
_entity.type
_entity.pdbx_description
1 polymer ?
#
loop_
_entity_poly.entity_id
_entity_poly.type
_entity_poly.pdbx_seq_one_letter_code
_entity_poly.pdbx_strand_id
1 'polypeptide(L)'
;MSTLRNTGTFLDSSVIVNLIVETELTKLAENVIEHRPLLTSETVIDESIYVIIRKLFALHGIRNRFDVKEKITTPEGKEIIREAIELVMNLLEDKGVGVLRDADIYLTMATMEKYGLLPHDAKILATMFQNGIRRLATFDRDFRNVSGIVLLPENYWRRKE
;
A
#
# COMPACT_ATOMS: atom_id res chain seq x y z
N MET A 1 11.69 12.48 27.45
CA MET A 1 10.91 12.85 26.25
C MET A 1 11.65 12.37 25.02
N SER A 2 11.31 11.18 24.51
CA SER A 2 12.04 10.52 23.41
C SER A 2 11.69 11.14 22.05
N THR A 3 12.64 11.87 21.49
CA THR A 3 12.62 12.52 20.17
C THR A 3 12.75 11.54 18.97
N LEU A 4 12.55 10.24 19.19
CA LEU A 4 12.81 9.18 18.18
C LEU A 4 11.57 8.58 17.50
N ARG A 5 10.35 9.10 17.70
CA ARG A 5 9.11 8.46 17.20
C ARG A 5 8.56 9.01 15.87
N ASN A 6 9.40 9.42 14.91
CA ASN A 6 8.86 9.96 13.65
C ASN A 6 9.74 9.81 12.40
N THR A 7 10.54 8.75 12.29
CA THR A 7 11.53 8.66 11.21
C THR A 7 11.15 7.73 10.05
N GLY A 8 10.15 6.85 10.16
CA GLY A 8 9.72 5.97 9.06
C GLY A 8 8.66 6.60 8.14
N THR A 9 8.65 6.21 6.87
CA THR A 9 7.55 6.47 5.92
C THR A 9 6.89 5.15 5.59
N PHE A 10 5.61 5.03 5.93
CA PHE A 10 4.81 3.85 5.60
C PHE A 10 4.28 3.97 4.17
N LEU A 11 4.58 2.97 3.34
CA LEU A 11 4.12 2.85 1.96
C LEU A 11 2.81 2.08 1.93
N ASP A 12 1.79 2.71 1.36
CA ASP A 12 0.52 2.10 1.02
C ASP A 12 0.57 1.38 -0.34
N SER A 13 -0.39 0.49 -0.59
CA SER A 13 -0.52 -0.27 -1.84
C SER A 13 -0.66 0.66 -3.05
N SER A 14 -1.35 1.79 -2.89
CA SER A 14 -1.48 2.81 -3.93
C SER A 14 -0.12 3.37 -4.38
N VAL A 15 0.87 3.50 -3.51
CA VAL A 15 2.21 3.97 -3.88
C VAL A 15 3.02 2.84 -4.52
N ILE A 16 3.01 1.65 -3.91
CA ILE A 16 3.74 0.47 -4.42
C ILE A 16 3.30 0.14 -5.84
N VAL A 17 1.99 0.11 -6.09
CA VAL A 17 1.45 -0.17 -7.43
C VAL A 17 1.88 0.86 -8.46
N ASN A 18 1.99 2.14 -8.09
CA ASN A 18 2.44 3.21 -9.00
C ASN A 18 3.96 3.24 -9.23
N LEU A 19 4.74 2.56 -8.39
CA LEU A 19 6.16 2.31 -8.62
C LEU A 19 6.39 1.12 -9.58
N ILE A 20 5.46 0.17 -9.64
CA ILE A 20 5.53 -0.99 -10.54
C ILE A 20 4.91 -0.68 -11.91
N VAL A 21 3.76 -0.01 -11.90
CA VAL A 21 2.98 0.26 -13.11
C VAL A 21 3.00 1.75 -13.39
N GLU A 22 3.48 2.12 -14.58
CA GLU A 22 3.58 3.51 -14.99
C GLU A 22 2.20 4.17 -15.11
N THR A 23 2.02 5.29 -14.41
CA THR A 23 0.84 6.15 -14.46
C THR A 23 1.26 7.62 -14.34
N GLU A 24 0.29 8.52 -14.39
CA GLU A 24 0.49 9.93 -14.08
C GLU A 24 0.99 10.21 -12.65
N LEU A 25 0.84 9.24 -11.72
CA LEU A 25 1.27 9.34 -10.33
C LEU A 25 2.67 8.74 -10.09
N THR A 26 3.28 8.07 -11.05
CA THR A 26 4.58 7.40 -10.87
C THR A 26 5.67 8.36 -10.39
N LYS A 27 5.80 9.55 -10.99
CA LYS A 27 6.76 10.57 -10.52
C LYS A 27 6.51 11.03 -9.08
N LEU A 28 5.25 11.06 -8.66
CA LEU A 28 4.90 11.39 -7.27
C LEU A 28 5.27 10.24 -6.34
N ALA A 29 5.06 8.99 -6.76
CA ALA A 29 5.45 7.80 -6.02
C ALA A 29 6.97 7.71 -5.86
N GLU A 30 7.74 8.03 -6.90
CA GLU A 30 9.21 8.07 -6.85
C GLU A 30 9.71 9.10 -5.83
N ASN A 31 9.13 10.29 -5.75
CA ASN A 31 9.55 11.31 -4.77
C ASN A 31 9.36 10.86 -3.31
N VAL A 32 8.43 9.95 -3.04
CA VAL A 32 8.21 9.42 -1.69
C VAL A 32 9.39 8.58 -1.22
N ILE A 33 10.04 7.83 -2.12
CA ILE A 33 11.05 6.83 -1.73
C ILE A 33 12.31 7.45 -1.10
N GLU A 34 12.51 8.75 -1.28
CA GLU A 34 13.58 9.55 -0.65
C GLU A 34 13.37 9.70 0.88
N HIS A 35 12.16 9.51 1.38
CA HIS A 35 11.80 9.72 2.79
C HIS A 35 12.05 8.47 3.66
N ARG A 36 13.30 8.00 3.69
CA ARG A 36 13.71 6.77 4.41
C ARG A 36 13.71 6.90 5.95
N PRO A 37 13.68 5.76 6.69
CA PRO A 37 13.42 4.39 6.22
C PRO A 37 12.02 4.19 5.66
N LEU A 38 11.91 3.32 4.66
CA LEU A 38 10.64 2.92 4.04
C LEU A 38 10.11 1.67 4.74
N LEU A 39 8.82 1.68 5.05
CA LEU A 39 8.16 0.60 5.78
C LEU A 39 6.85 0.26 5.08
N THR A 40 6.39 -0.97 5.20
CA THR A 40 5.05 -1.40 4.77
C THR A 40 4.52 -2.50 5.69
N SER A 41 3.42 -3.16 5.37
CA SER A 41 2.95 -4.32 6.14
C SER A 41 2.44 -5.46 5.26
N GLU A 42 2.21 -6.61 5.89
CA GLU A 42 1.68 -7.82 5.24
C GLU A 42 0.35 -7.53 4.50
N THR A 43 -0.53 -6.71 5.09
CA THR A 43 -1.77 -6.24 4.43
C THR A 43 -1.49 -5.57 3.10
N VAL A 44 -0.56 -4.61 3.09
CA VAL A 44 -0.26 -3.82 1.90
C VAL A 44 0.38 -4.67 0.82
N ILE A 45 1.19 -5.67 1.20
CA ILE A 45 1.77 -6.63 0.27
C ILE A 45 0.67 -7.43 -0.42
N ASP A 46 -0.27 -7.99 0.34
CA ASP A 46 -1.42 -8.75 -0.21
C ASP A 46 -2.26 -7.88 -1.17
N GLU A 47 -2.57 -6.65 -0.77
CA GLU A 47 -3.29 -5.70 -1.62
C GLU A 47 -2.55 -5.35 -2.89
N SER A 48 -1.25 -5.08 -2.79
CA SER A 48 -0.41 -4.75 -3.93
C SER A 48 -0.38 -5.91 -4.92
N ILE A 49 -0.15 -7.15 -4.45
CA ILE A 49 -0.16 -8.35 -5.30
C ILE A 49 -1.52 -8.52 -5.96
N TYR A 50 -2.62 -8.38 -5.22
CA TYR A 50 -3.97 -8.49 -5.78
C TYR A 50 -4.21 -7.46 -6.91
N VAL A 51 -3.80 -6.20 -6.70
CA VAL A 51 -3.96 -5.14 -7.70
C VAL A 51 -3.08 -5.40 -8.93
N ILE A 52 -1.84 -5.85 -8.75
CA ILE A 52 -0.94 -6.20 -9.87
C ILE A 52 -1.50 -7.39 -10.67
N ILE A 53 -2.00 -8.44 -10.02
CA ILE A 53 -2.69 -9.55 -10.69
C ILE A 53 -3.83 -9.02 -11.58
N ARG A 54 -4.68 -8.14 -11.05
CA ARG A 54 -5.79 -7.55 -11.80
C ARG A 54 -5.31 -6.74 -13.00
N LYS A 55 -4.20 -6.01 -12.88
CA LYS A 55 -3.61 -5.23 -13.97
C LYS A 55 -3.01 -6.14 -15.05
N LEU A 56 -2.28 -7.18 -14.67
CA LEU A 56 -1.70 -8.16 -15.61
C LEU A 56 -2.80 -8.91 -16.39
N PHE A 57 -3.88 -9.34 -15.72
CA PHE A 57 -5.04 -9.91 -16.42
C PHE A 57 -5.70 -8.90 -17.37
N ALA A 58 -5.77 -7.62 -16.99
CA ALA A 58 -6.33 -6.59 -17.84
C ALA A 58 -5.51 -6.36 -19.12
N LEU A 59 -4.18 -6.57 -19.09
CA LEU A 59 -3.32 -6.56 -20.29
C LEU A 59 -3.68 -7.70 -21.25
N HIS A 60 -4.17 -8.82 -20.73
CA HIS A 60 -4.69 -9.96 -21.49
C HIS A 60 -6.18 -9.82 -21.86
N GLY A 61 -6.76 -8.62 -21.71
CA GLY A 61 -8.16 -8.33 -22.03
C GLY A 61 -9.17 -8.78 -20.97
N ILE A 62 -8.72 -9.35 -19.85
CA ILE A 62 -9.60 -9.87 -18.79
C ILE A 62 -9.72 -8.83 -17.67
N ARG A 63 -10.85 -8.12 -17.61
CA ARG A 63 -11.04 -6.99 -16.67
C ARG A 63 -11.99 -7.27 -15.51
N ASN A 64 -12.99 -8.13 -15.72
CA ASN A 64 -13.98 -8.40 -14.70
C ASN A 64 -13.44 -9.41 -13.66
N ARG A 65 -13.94 -9.29 -12.42
CA ARG A 65 -13.44 -10.07 -11.28
C ARG A 65 -13.77 -11.56 -11.38
N PHE A 66 -14.87 -11.93 -12.05
CA PHE A 66 -15.31 -13.31 -12.16
C PHE A 66 -14.39 -14.11 -13.08
N ASP A 67 -14.08 -13.57 -14.25
CA ASP A 67 -13.16 -14.18 -15.21
C ASP A 67 -11.75 -14.30 -14.64
N VAL A 68 -11.28 -13.29 -13.89
CA VAL A 68 -10.00 -13.39 -13.17
C VAL A 68 -10.02 -14.59 -12.24
N LYS A 69 -11.08 -14.78 -11.44
CA LYS A 69 -11.20 -15.93 -10.54
C LYS A 69 -11.26 -17.27 -11.26
N GLU A 70 -11.86 -17.32 -12.44
CA GLU A 70 -11.91 -18.54 -13.25
C GLU A 70 -10.52 -18.88 -13.80
N LYS A 71 -9.82 -17.88 -14.34
CA LYS A 71 -8.54 -18.06 -15.03
C LYS A 71 -7.34 -18.18 -14.10
N ILE A 72 -7.43 -17.73 -12.86
CA ILE A 72 -6.31 -17.74 -11.90
C ILE A 72 -5.77 -19.14 -11.59
N THR A 73 -6.57 -20.20 -11.82
CA THR A 73 -6.17 -21.59 -11.55
C THR A 73 -5.49 -22.28 -12.74
N THR A 74 -5.51 -21.68 -13.95
CA THR A 74 -4.86 -22.23 -15.16
C THR A 74 -3.34 -22.05 -15.09
N PRO A 75 -2.56 -22.75 -15.95
CA PRO A 75 -1.12 -22.51 -16.04
C PRO A 75 -0.77 -21.04 -16.30
N GLU A 76 -1.49 -20.38 -17.20
CA GLU A 76 -1.30 -18.96 -17.52
C GLU A 76 -1.65 -18.06 -16.32
N GLY A 77 -2.74 -18.37 -15.61
CA GLY A 77 -3.12 -17.65 -14.39
C GLY A 77 -2.08 -17.80 -13.27
N LYS A 78 -1.47 -18.97 -13.14
CA LYS A 78 -0.37 -19.20 -12.18
C LYS A 78 0.89 -18.44 -12.56
N GLU A 79 1.18 -18.27 -13.86
CA GLU A 79 2.28 -17.42 -14.31
C GLU A 79 2.04 -15.96 -13.93
N ILE A 80 0.82 -15.45 -14.14
CA ILE A 80 0.42 -14.10 -13.71
C ILE A 80 0.57 -13.92 -12.20
N ILE A 81 0.19 -14.92 -11.39
CA ILE A 81 0.42 -14.86 -9.93
C ILE A 81 1.91 -14.74 -9.62
N ARG A 82 2.74 -15.59 -10.25
CA ARG A 82 4.20 -15.59 -10.01
C ARG A 82 4.80 -14.24 -10.38
N GLU A 83 4.48 -13.73 -11.57
CA GLU A 83 4.91 -12.42 -12.04
C GLU A 83 4.50 -11.31 -11.07
N ALA A 84 3.24 -11.29 -10.60
CA ALA A 84 2.78 -10.29 -9.65
C ALA A 84 3.54 -10.34 -8.31
N ILE A 85 3.81 -11.54 -7.78
CA ILE A 85 4.60 -11.73 -6.57
C ILE A 85 6.02 -11.23 -6.78
N GLU A 86 6.68 -11.63 -7.87
CA GLU A 86 8.06 -11.22 -8.19
C GLU A 86 8.17 -9.70 -8.33
N LEU A 87 7.25 -9.05 -9.06
CA LEU A 87 7.25 -7.60 -9.23
C LEU A 87 7.14 -6.85 -7.89
N VAL A 88 6.25 -7.29 -6.99
CA VAL A 88 6.08 -6.65 -5.68
C VAL A 88 7.30 -6.93 -4.79
N MET A 89 7.72 -8.18 -4.66
CA MET A 89 8.80 -8.55 -3.74
C MET A 89 10.16 -7.98 -4.17
N ASN A 90 10.47 -8.01 -5.47
CA ASN A 90 11.70 -7.42 -5.98
C ASN A 90 11.74 -5.91 -5.74
N LEU A 91 10.62 -5.19 -5.93
CA LEU A 91 10.56 -3.76 -5.62
C LEU A 91 10.85 -3.50 -4.13
N LEU A 92 10.26 -4.28 -3.22
CA LEU A 92 10.48 -4.11 -1.79
C LEU A 92 11.94 -4.37 -1.40
N GLU A 93 12.56 -5.40 -1.98
CA GLU A 93 13.97 -5.73 -1.76
C GLU A 93 14.89 -4.64 -2.32
N ASP A 94 14.73 -4.28 -3.60
CA ASP A 94 15.53 -3.28 -4.30
C ASP A 94 15.49 -1.90 -3.60
N LYS A 95 14.32 -1.54 -3.07
CA LYS A 95 14.15 -0.28 -2.35
C LYS A 95 14.46 -0.40 -0.86
N GLY A 96 14.78 -1.58 -0.34
CA GLY A 96 15.09 -1.80 1.08
C GLY A 96 13.93 -1.44 2.01
N VAL A 97 12.71 -1.87 1.65
CA VAL A 97 11.48 -1.59 2.42
C VAL A 97 11.34 -2.61 3.54
N GLY A 98 11.24 -2.14 4.79
CA GLY A 98 10.99 -3.01 5.93
C GLY A 98 9.51 -3.44 6.00
N VAL A 99 9.25 -4.72 6.25
CA VAL A 99 7.89 -5.25 6.37
C VAL A 99 7.52 -5.39 7.85
N LEU A 100 6.45 -4.72 8.25
CA LEU A 100 5.90 -4.78 9.60
C LEU A 100 4.83 -5.87 9.69
N ARG A 101 4.78 -6.53 10.84
CA ARG A 101 3.66 -7.39 11.20
C ARG A 101 2.40 -6.54 11.38
N ASP A 102 1.30 -7.01 10.81
CA ASP A 102 0.02 -6.33 10.94
C ASP A 102 -0.42 -6.20 12.42
N ALA A 103 -1.20 -5.15 12.70
CA ALA A 103 -1.94 -5.01 13.94
C ALA A 103 -2.93 -6.16 14.13
N ASP A 104 -3.19 -6.50 15.40
CA ASP A 104 -4.21 -7.49 15.71
C ASP A 104 -5.63 -6.99 15.37
N ILE A 105 -6.59 -7.92 15.39
CA ILE A 105 -7.97 -7.65 15.01
C ILE A 105 -8.67 -6.66 15.96
N TYR A 106 -8.33 -6.65 17.25
CA TYR A 106 -8.98 -5.76 18.22
C TYR A 106 -8.52 -4.32 18.03
N LEU A 107 -7.22 -4.10 17.83
CA LEU A 107 -6.69 -2.78 17.51
C LEU A 107 -7.19 -2.28 16.14
N THR A 108 -7.32 -3.20 15.18
CA THR A 108 -7.91 -2.90 13.86
C THR A 108 -9.35 -2.41 14.02
N MET A 109 -10.22 -3.15 14.73
CA MET A 109 -11.62 -2.77 14.96
C MET A 109 -11.74 -1.43 15.69
N ALA A 110 -10.94 -1.20 16.73
CA ALA A 110 -10.93 0.09 17.43
C ALA A 110 -10.51 1.25 16.51
N THR A 111 -9.59 0.99 15.59
CA THR A 111 -9.14 1.98 14.59
C THR A 111 -10.21 2.24 13.53
N MET A 112 -10.93 1.20 13.10
CA MET A 112 -12.08 1.33 12.19
C MET A 112 -13.13 2.25 12.79
N GLU A 113 -13.57 1.99 14.02
CA GLU A 113 -14.60 2.79 14.71
C GLU A 113 -14.15 4.23 14.91
N LYS A 114 -12.88 4.43 15.28
CA LYS A 114 -12.34 5.76 15.57
C LYS A 114 -12.27 6.66 14.34
N TYR A 115 -11.90 6.12 13.19
CA TYR A 115 -11.63 6.92 11.98
C TYR A 115 -12.63 6.70 10.84
N GLY A 116 -13.60 5.78 11.00
CA GLY A 116 -14.59 5.47 9.97
C GLY A 116 -13.98 4.79 8.73
N LEU A 117 -12.96 3.96 8.92
CA LEU A 117 -12.22 3.31 7.85
C LEU A 117 -12.70 1.87 7.59
N LEU A 118 -12.51 1.40 6.36
CA LEU A 118 -12.69 -0.01 6.02
C LEU A 118 -11.61 -0.87 6.71
N PRO A 119 -11.84 -2.20 6.86
CA PRO A 119 -10.99 -3.05 7.67
C PRO A 119 -9.50 -3.00 7.31
N HIS A 120 -9.16 -2.99 6.02
CA HIS A 120 -7.76 -2.99 5.60
C HIS A 120 -7.09 -1.64 5.86
N ASP A 121 -7.73 -0.52 5.51
CA ASP A 121 -7.20 0.82 5.80
C ASP A 121 -7.02 1.06 7.30
N ALA A 122 -7.98 0.58 8.10
CA ALA A 122 -7.87 0.61 9.55
C ALA A 122 -6.73 -0.27 10.07
N LYS A 123 -6.52 -1.47 9.49
CA LYS A 123 -5.41 -2.36 9.86
C LYS A 123 -4.05 -1.74 9.51
N ILE A 124 -3.94 -1.09 8.35
CA ILE A 124 -2.76 -0.30 7.95
C ILE A 124 -2.49 0.79 8.99
N LEU A 125 -3.49 1.62 9.29
CA LEU A 125 -3.33 2.74 10.22
C LEU A 125 -3.03 2.27 11.65
N ALA A 126 -3.69 1.20 12.10
CA ALA A 126 -3.40 0.54 13.37
C ALA A 126 -1.94 0.07 13.43
N THR A 127 -1.47 -0.56 12.36
CA THR A 127 -0.09 -1.05 12.22
C THR A 127 0.93 0.08 12.28
N MET A 128 0.64 1.20 11.62
CA MET A 128 1.46 2.41 11.73
C MET A 128 1.51 2.93 13.16
N PHE A 129 0.36 3.06 13.82
CA PHE A 129 0.28 3.67 15.13
C PHE A 129 0.97 2.86 16.23
N GLN A 130 0.80 1.54 16.25
CA GLN A 130 1.47 0.66 17.22
C GLN A 130 3.01 0.72 17.08
N ASN A 131 3.51 0.94 15.87
CA ASN A 131 4.94 1.08 15.58
C ASN A 131 5.46 2.52 15.71
N GLY A 132 4.61 3.47 16.14
CA GLY A 132 5.02 4.87 16.29
C GLY A 132 5.24 5.62 14.97
N ILE A 133 4.72 5.10 13.85
CA ILE A 133 4.86 5.70 12.52
C ILE A 133 3.71 6.68 12.30
N ARG A 134 4.00 7.81 11.66
CA ARG A 134 3.01 8.87 11.41
C ARG A 134 3.01 9.37 9.97
N ARG A 135 4.06 9.09 9.18
CA ARG A 135 4.09 9.46 7.76
C ARG A 135 3.51 8.33 6.92
N LEU A 136 2.42 8.60 6.22
CA LEU A 136 1.76 7.68 5.29
C LEU A 136 1.94 8.21 3.87
N ALA A 137 2.59 7.44 3.03
CA ALA A 137 2.61 7.69 1.61
C ALA A 137 1.49 6.91 0.95
N THR A 138 0.50 7.63 0.45
CA THR A 138 -0.69 7.07 -0.18
C THR A 138 -1.26 8.09 -1.18
N PHE A 139 -2.02 7.59 -2.14
CA PHE A 139 -2.89 8.39 -3.00
C PHE A 139 -4.37 8.20 -2.67
N ASP A 140 -4.69 7.35 -1.70
CA ASP A 140 -6.04 7.01 -1.27
C ASP A 140 -6.65 8.11 -0.38
N ARG A 141 -7.79 8.63 -0.83
CA ARG A 141 -8.50 9.75 -0.21
C ARG A 141 -9.15 9.37 1.10
N ASP A 142 -9.32 8.09 1.40
CA ASP A 142 -9.95 7.64 2.64
C ASP A 142 -9.13 8.06 3.87
N PHE A 143 -7.82 8.26 3.73
CA PHE A 143 -6.94 8.76 4.78
C PHE A 143 -6.95 10.30 4.95
N ARG A 144 -7.63 11.05 4.08
CA ARG A 144 -7.52 12.52 4.02
C ARG A 144 -7.86 13.22 5.34
N ASN A 145 -8.85 12.70 6.05
CA ASN A 145 -9.38 13.30 7.28
C ASN A 145 -8.87 12.60 8.55
N VAL A 146 -7.91 11.68 8.42
CA VAL A 146 -7.35 10.96 9.56
C VAL A 146 -6.41 11.88 10.34
N SER A 147 -6.78 12.17 11.58
CA SER A 147 -5.92 12.94 12.47
C SER A 147 -4.74 12.09 12.97
N GLY A 148 -3.59 12.73 13.16
CA GLY A 148 -2.40 12.08 13.70
C GLY A 148 -1.52 11.37 12.67
N ILE A 149 -1.72 11.61 11.37
CA ILE A 149 -0.77 11.22 10.32
C ILE A 149 -0.37 12.43 9.45
N VAL A 150 0.75 12.28 8.75
CA VAL A 150 1.23 13.19 7.72
C VAL A 150 1.16 12.44 6.39
N LEU A 151 0.42 13.00 5.43
CA LEU A 151 0.23 12.38 4.13
C LEU A 151 1.32 12.83 3.14
N LEU A 152 1.93 11.86 2.47
CA LEU A 152 2.97 12.05 1.46
C LEU A 152 2.51 11.52 0.08
N PRO A 153 3.00 12.10 -1.03
CA PRO A 153 3.82 13.32 -1.06
C PRO A 153 2.97 14.57 -0.85
N GLU A 154 3.48 15.57 -0.12
CA GLU A 154 2.69 16.74 0.32
C GLU A 154 2.05 17.51 -0.84
N ASN A 155 2.74 17.60 -1.99
CA ASN A 155 2.27 18.30 -3.17
C ASN A 155 1.03 17.65 -3.83
N TYR A 156 0.82 16.34 -3.66
CA TYR A 156 -0.41 15.68 -4.10
C TYR A 156 -1.60 16.10 -3.22
N TRP A 157 -1.38 16.20 -1.91
CA TRP A 157 -2.41 16.49 -0.92
C TRP A 157 -2.79 17.98 -0.84
N ARG A 158 -1.86 18.90 -1.15
CA ARG A 158 -2.12 20.35 -1.22
C ARG A 158 -2.92 20.80 -2.44
N ARG A 159 -2.90 20.05 -3.55
CA ARG A 159 -3.51 20.48 -4.84
C ARG A 159 -5.02 20.27 -4.95
N LYS A 160 -5.68 19.73 -3.92
CA LYS A 160 -7.10 19.33 -3.97
C LYS A 160 -7.97 20.07 -2.95
N GLU A 161 -7.63 21.31 -2.61
CA GLU A 161 -8.54 22.26 -1.94
C GLU A 161 -9.47 22.91 -2.96
#